data_AF-A0A396GHJ8-F1
#
_entry.id   AF-A0A396GHJ8-F1
#
_cell.length_a   1.000
_cell.length_b   1.000
_cell.length_c   1.000
_cell.angle_alpha   90.00
_cell.angle_beta   90.00
_cell.angle_gamma   90.00
#
_symmetry.space_group_name_H-M   'P 1'
#
loop_
_entity.id
_entity.type
_entity.pdbx_description
1 polymer ?
#
loop_
_entity_poly.entity_id
_entity_poly.type
_entity_poly.pdbx_seq_one_letter_code
_entity_poly.pdbx_strand_id
1 'polypeptide(L)'
;MNALLSGFPILETLNLYFNAEEYDIIRVPSTLKWLKIVLGNGDIGASLEMNAPGLEYLNISEITFSNVGSLENVVEASLDVFPSPGDSAYAFTLLKLLETLSGVKHLVLSRSTTKWLLGGPADLRFLEFPHLLHLELILPWFNSNSL
;
A
#
# COMPACT_ATOMS: atom_id res chain seq x y z
N MET A 1 1.96 18.79 4.16
CA MET A 1 1.93 18.80 2.68
C MET A 1 3.31 19.25 2.23
N ASN A 2 4.04 18.40 1.48
CA ASN A 2 5.41 18.73 1.07
C ASN A 2 5.37 19.96 0.14
N ALA A 3 6.05 21.04 0.52
CA ALA A 3 6.10 22.29 -0.24
C ALA A 3 6.58 22.08 -1.69
N LEU A 4 7.36 21.02 -1.92
CA LEU A 4 7.80 20.61 -3.25
C LEU A 4 6.62 20.13 -4.12
N LEU A 5 5.76 19.25 -3.61
CA LEU A 5 4.65 18.66 -4.38
C LEU A 5 3.53 19.66 -4.65
N SER A 6 3.37 20.68 -3.79
CA SER A 6 2.41 21.76 -4.04
C SER A 6 2.74 22.64 -5.24
N GLY A 7 4.00 22.61 -5.73
CA GLY A 7 4.40 23.33 -6.94
C GLY A 7 3.95 22.66 -8.24
N PHE A 8 3.44 21.42 -8.19
CA PHE A 8 3.14 20.61 -9.37
C PHE A 8 1.67 20.14 -9.38
N PRO A 9 0.71 21.04 -9.63
CA PRO A 9 -0.72 20.73 -9.51
C PRO A 9 -1.22 19.68 -10.53
N ILE A 10 -0.54 19.54 -11.67
CA ILE A 10 -0.90 18.62 -12.77
C ILE A 10 0.00 17.36 -12.80
N LEU A 11 0.72 17.07 -11.71
CA LEU A 11 1.64 15.95 -11.66
C LEU A 11 0.90 14.61 -11.80
N GLU A 12 1.20 13.86 -12.86
CA GLU A 12 0.58 12.55 -13.10
C GLU A 12 1.47 11.36 -12.67
N THR A 13 2.78 11.57 -12.52
CA THR A 13 3.73 10.51 -12.19
C THR A 13 4.66 10.95 -11.07
N LEU A 14 4.77 10.15 -10.03
CA LEU A 14 5.66 10.40 -8.90
C LEU A 14 6.42 9.14 -8.53
N ASN A 15 7.74 9.22 -8.59
CA ASN A 15 8.66 8.18 -8.11
C ASN A 15 9.48 8.75 -6.96
N LEU A 16 9.33 8.18 -5.77
CA LEU A 16 10.06 8.57 -4.56
C LEU A 16 11.01 7.46 -4.14
N TYR A 17 12.25 7.85 -3.90
CA TYR A 17 13.31 7.00 -3.36
C TYR A 17 14.01 7.79 -2.26
N PHE A 18 13.83 7.38 -1.01
CA PHE A 18 14.38 8.11 0.12
C PHE A 18 14.49 7.20 1.35
N ASN A 19 15.28 7.63 2.32
CA ASN A 19 15.26 7.05 3.66
C ASN A 19 14.32 7.90 4.50
N ALA A 20 13.37 7.25 5.17
CA ALA A 20 12.42 7.94 6.04
C ALA A 20 12.96 7.97 7.47
N GLU A 21 12.65 9.04 8.20
CA GLU A 21 12.71 8.98 9.66
C GLU A 21 11.39 8.37 10.18
N GLU A 22 11.42 7.82 11.40
CA GLU A 22 10.21 7.29 12.05
C GLU A 22 9.13 8.39 12.10
N TYR A 23 7.87 8.06 11.76
CA TYR A 23 6.69 8.93 11.82
C TYR A 23 6.49 9.96 10.69
N ASP A 24 7.28 9.92 9.61
CA ASP A 24 7.05 10.81 8.47
C ASP A 24 5.71 10.54 7.77
N ILE A 25 4.89 11.59 7.56
CA ILE A 25 3.63 11.45 6.81
C ILE A 25 3.81 11.96 5.39
N ILE A 26 3.79 11.03 4.43
CA ILE A 26 3.82 11.32 3.00
C ILE A 26 2.40 11.64 2.54
N ARG A 27 2.22 12.83 1.97
CA ARG A 27 0.97 13.23 1.31
C ARG A 27 1.23 13.45 -0.17
N VAL A 28 0.51 12.73 -1.01
CA VAL A 28 0.66 12.79 -2.47
C VAL A 28 -0.50 13.57 -3.12
N PRO A 29 -0.27 14.23 -4.26
CA PRO A 29 -1.33 14.89 -5.03
C PRO A 29 -2.41 13.90 -5.50
N SER A 30 -3.66 14.36 -5.58
CA SER A 30 -4.78 13.56 -6.08
C SER A 30 -4.79 13.35 -7.59
N THR A 31 -3.95 14.10 -8.33
CA THR A 31 -3.84 14.08 -9.80
C THR A 31 -2.94 12.96 -10.34
N LEU A 32 -2.30 12.19 -9.46
CA LEU A 32 -1.41 11.10 -9.86
C LEU A 32 -2.17 9.97 -10.56
N LYS A 33 -1.56 9.47 -11.64
CA LYS A 33 -1.88 8.21 -12.33
C LYS A 33 -0.89 7.10 -11.97
N TRP A 34 0.37 7.45 -11.75
CA TRP A 34 1.45 6.54 -11.35
C TRP A 34 2.11 6.99 -10.05
N LEU A 35 2.15 6.09 -9.07
CA LEU A 35 2.88 6.29 -7.82
C LEU A 35 3.82 5.12 -7.56
N LYS A 36 5.11 5.43 -7.37
CA LYS A 36 6.10 4.51 -6.84
C LYS A 36 6.79 5.11 -5.62
N ILE A 37 6.82 4.37 -4.52
CA ILE A 37 7.56 4.75 -3.31
C ILE A 37 8.42 3.57 -2.88
N VAL A 38 9.72 3.80 -2.74
CA VAL A 38 10.66 2.81 -2.23
C VAL A 38 11.46 3.45 -1.12
N LEU A 39 11.31 2.94 0.12
CA LEU A 39 12.17 3.32 1.21
C LEU A 39 13.50 2.54 1.16
N GLY A 40 14.58 3.21 1.54
CA GLY A 40 15.90 2.58 1.70
C GLY A 40 16.15 2.14 3.14
N ASN A 41 16.80 0.99 3.29
CA ASN A 41 17.50 0.53 4.50
C ASN A 41 16.66 0.12 5.73
N GLY A 42 15.46 -0.46 5.58
CA GLY A 42 14.79 -1.14 6.69
C GLY A 42 14.32 -0.22 7.82
N ASP A 43 14.35 1.09 7.58
CA ASP A 43 13.79 2.10 8.47
C ASP A 43 12.27 2.05 8.35
N ILE A 44 11.64 1.43 9.35
CA ILE A 44 10.19 1.46 9.58
C ILE A 44 9.86 2.91 9.93
N GLY A 45 9.10 3.64 9.11
CA GLY A 45 8.85 5.03 9.50
C GLY A 45 7.80 5.82 8.76
N ALA A 46 7.74 5.72 7.44
CA ALA A 46 6.85 6.61 6.69
C ALA A 46 5.42 6.05 6.54
N SER A 47 4.45 6.87 6.93
CA SER A 47 3.03 6.64 6.71
C SER A 47 2.54 7.37 5.47
N LEU A 48 1.88 6.64 4.58
CA LEU A 48 1.27 7.20 3.38
C LEU A 48 -0.18 7.62 3.67
N GLU A 49 -0.49 8.87 3.31
CA GLU A 49 -1.84 9.40 3.21
C GLU A 49 -2.14 9.78 1.77
N MET A 50 -3.20 9.20 1.20
CA MET A 50 -3.57 9.48 -0.17
C MET A 50 -5.06 9.38 -0.44
N ASN A 51 -5.52 10.23 -1.35
CA ASN A 51 -6.84 10.15 -1.98
C ASN A 51 -6.66 10.52 -3.46
N ALA A 52 -6.45 9.51 -4.30
CA ALA A 52 -6.08 9.68 -5.69
C ALA A 52 -7.00 8.80 -6.56
N PRO A 53 -8.26 9.24 -6.78
CA PRO A 53 -9.22 8.44 -7.52
C PRO A 53 -8.78 8.18 -8.97
N GLY A 54 -7.93 9.03 -9.55
CA GLY A 54 -7.36 8.82 -10.89
C GLY A 54 -6.11 7.96 -10.94
N LEU A 55 -5.68 7.37 -9.81
CA LEU A 55 -4.49 6.53 -9.77
C LEU A 55 -4.75 5.22 -10.51
N GLU A 56 -3.86 4.87 -11.44
CA GLU A 56 -3.94 3.64 -12.23
C GLU A 56 -2.93 2.60 -11.74
N TYR A 57 -1.78 3.05 -11.20
CA TYR A 57 -0.70 2.17 -10.77
C TYR A 57 -0.11 2.60 -9.43
N LEU A 58 -0.01 1.63 -8.52
CA LEU A 58 0.53 1.81 -7.18
C LEU A 58 1.66 0.81 -6.94
N ASN A 59 2.85 1.29 -6.59
CA ASN A 59 3.96 0.45 -6.16
C ASN A 59 4.58 1.04 -4.90
N ILE A 60 4.49 0.33 -3.78
CA ILE A 60 5.02 0.77 -2.51
C ILE A 60 5.87 -0.32 -1.87
N SER A 61 7.01 0.09 -1.33
CA SER A 61 7.93 -0.78 -0.62
C SER A 61 8.22 -0.21 0.77
N GLU A 62 8.07 -1.05 1.80
CA GLU A 62 8.45 -0.75 3.18
C GLU A 62 7.68 0.44 3.82
N ILE A 63 6.42 0.66 3.43
CA ILE A 63 5.60 1.81 3.84
C ILE A 63 4.48 1.37 4.80
N THR A 64 4.05 2.24 5.73
CA THR A 64 2.78 2.06 6.47
C THR A 64 1.69 2.99 5.93
N PHE A 65 0.44 2.81 6.34
CA PHE A 65 -0.67 3.68 5.97
C PHE A 65 -1.36 4.22 7.23
N SER A 66 -1.72 5.51 7.20
CA SER A 66 -2.56 6.12 8.22
C SER A 66 -3.96 6.42 7.68
N ASN A 67 -4.07 6.82 6.42
CA ASN A 67 -5.37 7.08 5.80
C ASN A 67 -5.35 6.91 4.29
N VAL A 68 -6.22 6.05 3.79
CA VAL A 68 -6.39 5.78 2.36
C VAL A 68 -7.82 6.15 1.97
N GLY A 69 -7.93 7.04 0.98
CA GLY A 69 -9.16 7.46 0.31
C GLY A 69 -9.49 6.59 -0.89
N SER A 70 -10.09 7.17 -1.93
CA SER A 70 -10.47 6.42 -3.14
C SER A 70 -9.26 6.05 -3.97
N LEU A 71 -9.18 4.76 -4.33
CA LEU A 71 -8.20 4.14 -5.24
C LEU A 71 -8.91 3.27 -6.31
N GLU A 72 -10.15 3.61 -6.63
CA GLU A 72 -11.06 2.79 -7.44
C GLU A 72 -10.59 2.49 -8.87
N ASN A 73 -9.73 3.34 -9.44
CA ASN A 73 -9.21 3.16 -10.80
C ASN A 73 -7.85 2.43 -10.85
N VAL A 74 -7.33 1.98 -9.70
CA VAL A 74 -6.05 1.27 -9.68
C VAL A 74 -6.19 -0.07 -10.40
N VAL A 75 -5.43 -0.23 -11.47
CA VAL A 75 -5.40 -1.44 -12.31
C VAL A 75 -4.34 -2.41 -11.83
N GLU A 76 -3.23 -1.89 -11.31
CA GLU A 76 -2.10 -2.67 -10.81
C GLU A 76 -1.59 -2.11 -9.48
N ALA A 77 -1.43 -2.99 -8.50
CA ALA A 77 -0.92 -2.65 -7.19
C ALA A 77 0.16 -3.65 -6.74
N SER A 78 1.31 -3.12 -6.33
CA SER A 78 2.38 -3.86 -5.65
C SER A 78 2.56 -3.29 -4.25
N LEU A 79 2.30 -4.11 -3.24
CA LEU A 79 2.20 -3.71 -1.84
C LEU A 79 3.21 -4.45 -0.97
N ASP A 80 4.20 -3.73 -0.42
CA ASP A 80 4.96 -4.17 0.75
C ASP A 80 4.70 -3.22 1.92
N VAL A 81 3.73 -3.61 2.76
CA VAL A 81 3.19 -2.78 3.84
C VAL A 81 3.56 -3.35 5.19
N PHE A 82 3.95 -2.47 6.10
CA PHE A 82 4.30 -2.81 7.48
C PHE A 82 3.34 -2.15 8.48
N PRO A 83 3.12 -2.76 9.65
CA PRO A 83 2.38 -2.13 10.73
C PRO A 83 3.10 -0.90 11.23
N SER A 84 2.32 0.13 11.55
CA SER A 84 2.82 1.22 12.36
C SER A 84 3.16 0.70 13.77
N PRO A 85 4.30 1.10 14.37
CA PRO A 85 4.64 0.74 15.74
C PRO A 85 3.49 1.06 16.71
N GLY A 86 3.02 0.07 17.47
CA GLY A 86 1.94 0.23 18.44
C GLY A 86 0.51 0.21 17.87
N ASP A 87 0.34 0.00 16.56
CA ASP A 87 -0.97 -0.04 15.93
C ASP A 87 -1.61 -1.44 16.02
N SER A 88 -2.42 -1.65 17.07
CA SER A 88 -3.25 -2.85 17.20
C SER A 88 -4.35 -2.94 16.13
N ALA A 89 -4.63 -1.85 15.41
CA ALA A 89 -5.63 -1.79 14.35
C ALA A 89 -5.04 -2.00 12.95
N TYR A 90 -3.76 -2.36 12.82
CA TYR A 90 -3.11 -2.53 11.53
C TYR A 90 -3.87 -3.47 10.57
N ALA A 91 -4.40 -4.59 11.08
CA ALA A 91 -5.20 -5.51 10.28
C ALA A 91 -6.42 -4.81 9.64
N PHE A 92 -7.07 -3.90 10.36
CA PHE A 92 -8.19 -3.12 9.82
C PHE A 92 -7.72 -2.11 8.77
N THR A 93 -6.60 -1.43 9.00
CA THR A 93 -6.02 -0.48 8.04
C THR A 93 -5.63 -1.18 6.73
N LEU A 94 -5.00 -2.36 6.82
CA LEU A 94 -4.64 -3.17 5.67
C LEU A 94 -5.88 -3.66 4.92
N LEU A 95 -6.92 -4.14 5.62
CA LEU A 95 -8.18 -4.52 4.98
C LEU A 95 -8.83 -3.33 4.27
N LYS A 96 -8.85 -2.16 4.89
CA LYS A 96 -9.42 -0.95 4.26
C LYS A 96 -8.66 -0.58 2.99
N LEU A 97 -7.33 -0.66 2.99
CA LEU A 97 -6.52 -0.48 1.79
C LEU A 97 -6.92 -1.51 0.71
N LEU A 98 -7.00 -2.78 1.07
CA LEU A 98 -7.39 -3.85 0.14
C LEU A 98 -8.81 -3.65 -0.42
N GLU A 99 -9.74 -3.16 0.38
CA GLU A 99 -11.11 -2.82 -0.05
C GLU A 99 -11.11 -1.71 -1.11
N THR A 100 -10.30 -0.66 -0.90
CA THR A 100 -10.14 0.42 -1.88
C THR A 100 -9.49 -0.06 -3.19
N LEU A 101 -8.81 -1.21 -3.16
CA LEU A 101 -8.17 -1.86 -4.31
C LEU A 101 -8.99 -3.03 -4.89
N SER A 102 -10.26 -3.20 -4.49
CA SER A 102 -11.12 -4.30 -4.96
C SER A 102 -11.31 -4.36 -6.49
N GLY A 103 -11.10 -3.24 -7.19
CA GLY A 103 -11.14 -3.13 -8.64
C GLY A 103 -9.86 -3.56 -9.38
N VAL A 104 -8.78 -3.90 -8.66
CA VAL A 104 -7.47 -4.19 -9.25
C VAL A 104 -7.49 -5.44 -10.12
N LYS A 105 -6.73 -5.42 -11.22
CA LYS A 105 -6.53 -6.58 -12.11
C LYS A 105 -5.26 -7.35 -11.79
N HIS A 106 -4.23 -6.64 -11.33
CA HIS A 106 -2.92 -7.21 -10.99
C HIS A 106 -2.54 -6.81 -9.57
N LEU A 107 -2.46 -7.79 -8.66
CA LEU A 107 -2.10 -7.56 -7.27
C LEU A 107 -0.85 -8.36 -6.91
N VAL A 108 0.19 -7.66 -6.46
CA VAL A 108 1.40 -8.24 -5.89
C VAL A 108 1.45 -7.91 -4.41
N LEU A 109 1.47 -8.94 -3.57
CA LEU A 109 1.60 -8.82 -2.12
C LEU A 109 2.99 -9.30 -1.72
N SER A 110 3.81 -8.37 -1.22
CA SER A 110 5.18 -8.64 -0.79
C SER A 110 5.24 -9.29 0.58
N ARG A 111 6.46 -9.68 1.01
CA ARG A 111 6.70 -10.49 2.21
C ARG A 111 6.07 -9.93 3.47
N SER A 112 6.10 -8.62 3.66
CA SER A 112 5.59 -8.01 4.88
C SER A 112 4.08 -8.01 4.87
N THR A 113 3.47 -7.62 3.74
CA THR A 113 2.03 -7.68 3.54
C THR A 113 1.48 -9.09 3.72
N THR A 114 2.09 -10.10 3.09
CA THR A 114 1.65 -11.50 3.18
C THR A 114 1.83 -12.07 4.59
N LYS A 115 2.93 -11.75 5.29
CA LYS A 115 3.14 -12.15 6.68
C LYS A 115 1.97 -11.74 7.57
N TRP A 116 1.51 -10.50 7.43
CA TRP A 116 0.44 -9.96 8.26
C TRP A 116 -0.95 -10.46 7.87
N LEU A 117 -1.20 -10.64 6.57
CA LEU A 117 -2.46 -11.22 6.11
C LEU A 117 -2.62 -12.67 6.58
N LEU A 118 -1.56 -13.48 6.48
CA LEU A 118 -1.60 -14.89 6.87
C LEU A 118 -1.47 -15.12 8.38
N GLY A 119 -0.88 -14.17 9.11
CA GLY A 119 -0.77 -14.20 10.57
C GLY A 119 -1.91 -13.49 11.30
N GLY A 120 -2.86 -12.90 10.56
CA GLY A 120 -3.97 -12.14 11.13
C GLY A 120 -5.04 -13.01 11.82
N PRO A 121 -5.99 -12.38 12.53
CA PRO A 121 -7.12 -13.08 13.13
C PRO A 121 -7.87 -13.98 12.15
N ALA A 122 -8.17 -15.21 12.56
CA ALA A 122 -8.80 -16.24 11.72
C ALA A 122 -10.24 -15.89 11.27
N ASP A 123 -10.87 -14.88 11.90
CA ASP A 123 -12.19 -14.35 11.58
C ASP A 123 -12.16 -13.22 10.55
N LEU A 124 -10.98 -12.81 10.07
CA LEU A 124 -10.87 -11.88 8.94
C LEU A 124 -11.43 -12.56 7.68
N ARG A 125 -12.66 -12.19 7.31
CA ARG A 125 -13.20 -12.52 5.99
C ARG A 125 -12.37 -11.80 4.94
N PHE A 126 -11.69 -12.58 4.11
CA PHE A 126 -10.91 -12.03 3.02
C PHE A 126 -11.83 -11.34 2.01
N LEU A 127 -11.39 -10.19 1.48
CA LEU A 127 -12.14 -9.40 0.50
C LEU A 127 -12.22 -10.14 -0.83
N GLU A 128 -13.38 -10.05 -1.50
CA GLU A 128 -13.52 -10.52 -2.87
C GLU A 128 -12.93 -9.49 -3.83
N PHE A 129 -12.11 -9.96 -4.77
CA PHE A 129 -11.56 -9.13 -5.85
C PHE A 129 -12.16 -9.59 -7.19
N PRO A 130 -13.35 -9.11 -7.57
CA PRO A 130 -14.10 -9.65 -8.71
C PRO A 130 -13.42 -9.42 -10.07
N HIS A 131 -12.46 -8.50 -10.15
CA HIS A 131 -11.75 -8.14 -11.38
C HIS A 131 -10.31 -8.64 -11.43
N LEU A 132 -9.85 -9.37 -10.40
CA LEU A 132 -8.47 -9.81 -10.28
C LEU A 132 -8.16 -10.89 -11.33
N LEU A 133 -7.17 -10.62 -12.17
CA LEU A 133 -6.69 -11.53 -13.20
C LEU A 133 -5.33 -12.14 -12.84
N HIS A 134 -4.55 -11.43 -12.03
CA HIS A 134 -3.22 -11.83 -11.63
C HIS A 134 -2.98 -11.55 -10.15
N LEU A 135 -2.59 -12.59 -9.42
CA LEU A 135 -2.19 -12.51 -8.02
C LEU A 135 -0.79 -13.08 -7.87
N GLU A 136 0.13 -12.29 -7.33
CA GLU A 136 1.45 -12.73 -6.92
C GLU A 136 1.59 -12.58 -5.40
N LEU A 137 1.92 -13.69 -4.73
CA LEU A 137 2.16 -13.72 -3.28
C LEU A 137 3.63 -14.02 -3.03
N ILE A 138 4.38 -13.03 -2.55
CA ILE A 138 5.76 -13.20 -2.13
C ILE A 138 5.73 -13.52 -0.65
N LEU A 139 5.97 -14.78 -0.30
CA LEU A 139 5.88 -15.26 1.08
C LEU A 139 7.20 -15.05 1.83
N PRO A 140 7.16 -14.71 3.14
CA PRO A 140 8.37 -14.66 3.97
C PRO A 140 8.96 -16.06 4.21
N TRP A 141 8.11 -17.09 4.23
CA TRP A 141 8.43 -18.51 4.36
C TRP A 141 7.28 -19.35 3.78
N PHE A 142 7.57 -20.54 3.23
CA PHE A 142 6.53 -21.46 2.75
C PHE A 142 6.18 -22.45 3.87
N ASN A 143 5.01 -22.29 4.51
CA ASN A 143 4.42 -23.30 5.40
C ASN A 143 3.12 -23.78 4.76
N SER A 144 3.04 -25.06 4.42
CA SER A 144 1.91 -25.66 3.69
C SER A 144 0.56 -25.58 4.44
N ASN A 145 0.58 -25.20 5.72
CA ASN A 145 -0.62 -25.08 6.55
C ASN A 145 -1.28 -23.69 6.48
N SER A 146 -0.78 -22.78 5.63
CA SER A 146 -1.21 -21.37 5.56
C SER A 146 -1.90 -20.98 4.24
N LEU A 147 -2.21 -21.96 3.37
CA LEU A 147 -2.92 -21.80 2.09
C LEU A 147 -4.20 -22.62 2.07
#